data_AF-A0A023G199-F1
#
_entry.id   AF-A0A023G199-F1
#
_cell.length_a   1.000
_cell.length_b   1.000
_cell.length_c   1.000
_cell.angle_alpha   90.00
_cell.angle_beta   90.00
_cell.angle_gamma   90.00
#
_symmetry.space_group_name_H-M   'P 1'
#
loop_
_entity.id
_entity.type
_entity.pdbx_description
1 polymer ?
#
loop_
_entity_poly.entity_id
_entity_poly.type
_entity_poly.pdbx_seq_one_letter_code
_entity_poly.pdbx_strand_id
1 'polypeptide(L)'
;MAHKAAAYLKAPAYNGIGRYVCQLQRLTLTFCKTHGGSRGVREYIERELVNFARDNPGVVVYLKPRRHRVPYIVAEYLNGTRDMMRVNQTSADVLVKWIDYFRTRSGAPIVRTIKYSHTDHPSIQGFWTPFTNRPTEHNLIKFPNEELSKYKQRYPTATQQLQAWAAAGSAEDAEKKESE
;
A
#
# COMPACT_ATOMS: atom_id res chain seq x y z
N MET A 1 -18.27 20.25 -1.14
CA MET A 1 -17.28 19.24 -1.57
C MET A 1 -17.13 18.22 -0.45
N ALA A 2 -17.75 17.04 -0.54
CA ALA A 2 -17.55 16.01 0.48
C ALA A 2 -16.13 15.46 0.36
N HIS A 3 -15.29 15.68 1.38
CA HIS A 3 -14.00 15.00 1.46
C HIS A 3 -14.25 13.50 1.53
N LYS A 4 -14.01 12.78 0.43
CA LYS A 4 -14.12 11.31 0.39
C LYS A 4 -13.15 10.74 1.42
N ALA A 5 -13.65 9.90 2.31
CA ALA A 5 -12.82 9.21 3.30
C ALA A 5 -11.66 8.50 2.58
N ALA A 6 -10.46 8.67 3.13
CA ALA A 6 -9.23 8.09 2.60
C ALA A 6 -8.38 7.60 3.77
N ALA A 7 -7.62 6.53 3.55
CA ALA A 7 -6.78 5.94 4.58
C ALA A 7 -5.40 5.58 4.01
N TYR A 8 -4.41 5.51 4.90
CA TYR A 8 -3.12 4.92 4.59
C TYR A 8 -3.19 3.40 4.73
N LEU A 9 -2.41 2.70 3.92
CA LEU A 9 -2.30 1.24 4.01
C LEU A 9 -1.65 0.85 5.34
N LYS A 10 -2.30 -0.03 6.10
CA LYS A 10 -1.75 -0.59 7.34
C LYS A 10 -2.26 -2.02 7.55
N ALA A 11 -1.36 -2.92 7.94
CA ALA A 11 -1.72 -4.29 8.33
C ALA A 11 -2.23 -4.31 9.78
N PRO A 12 -3.29 -5.08 10.09
CA PRO A 12 -3.77 -5.22 11.46
C PRO A 12 -2.72 -5.97 12.29
N ALA A 13 -2.32 -5.41 13.43
CA ALA A 13 -1.36 -6.02 14.37
C ALA A 13 -0.09 -6.60 13.71
N TYR A 14 0.44 -5.94 12.67
CA TYR A 14 1.64 -6.38 11.93
C TYR A 14 1.54 -7.82 11.39
N ASN A 15 0.33 -8.21 10.96
CA ASN A 15 0.06 -9.54 10.42
C ASN A 15 1.01 -9.86 9.24
N GLY A 16 1.65 -11.03 9.30
CA GLY A 16 2.61 -11.48 8.27
C GLY A 16 4.10 -11.25 8.59
N ILE A 17 4.45 -10.44 9.60
CA ILE A 17 5.86 -10.30 10.04
C ILE A 17 6.31 -11.55 10.83
N GLY A 18 5.52 -11.94 11.84
CA GLY A 18 5.80 -13.13 12.65
C GLY A 18 5.04 -14.35 12.17
N ARG A 19 3.71 -14.30 12.29
CA ARG A 19 2.79 -15.33 11.76
C ARG A 19 1.59 -14.69 11.10
N TYR A 20 0.95 -15.43 10.21
CA TYR A 20 -0.35 -15.05 9.67
C TYR A 20 -1.48 -15.43 10.63
N VAL A 21 -2.39 -14.49 10.88
CA VAL A 21 -3.65 -14.70 11.60
C VAL A 21 -4.80 -14.25 10.72
N CYS A 22 -5.77 -15.15 10.48
CA CYS A 22 -7.00 -14.81 9.77
C CYS A 22 -7.79 -13.77 10.57
N GLN A 23 -8.23 -12.70 9.91
CA GLN A 23 -8.89 -11.57 10.58
C GLN A 23 -10.40 -11.77 10.71
N LEU A 24 -11.00 -12.62 9.88
CA LEU A 24 -12.41 -12.97 10.00
C LEU A 24 -12.60 -13.83 11.25
N GLN A 25 -13.43 -13.35 12.19
CA GLN A 25 -13.69 -14.06 13.45
C GLN A 25 -15.02 -14.82 13.39
N ARG A 26 -16.08 -14.16 12.91
CA ARG A 26 -17.42 -14.72 12.87
C ARG A 26 -18.10 -14.44 11.54
N LEU A 27 -18.80 -15.44 11.03
CA LEU A 27 -19.62 -15.32 9.83
C LEU A 27 -21.05 -15.75 10.15
N THR A 28 -22.02 -14.86 9.96
CA THR A 28 -23.43 -15.16 10.22
C THR A 28 -24.21 -15.17 8.91
N LEU A 29 -24.76 -16.33 8.57
CA LEU A 29 -25.62 -16.51 7.40
C LEU A 29 -27.09 -16.41 7.83
N THR A 30 -27.76 -15.34 7.40
CA THR A 30 -29.20 -15.20 7.59
C THR A 30 -29.93 -15.60 6.32
N PHE A 31 -30.88 -16.52 6.40
CA PHE A 31 -31.61 -17.03 5.23
C PHE A 31 -33.02 -17.50 5.55
N CYS A 32 -33.89 -17.59 4.54
CA CYS A 32 -35.22 -18.17 4.68
C CYS A 32 -35.24 -19.64 4.24
N LYS A 33 -35.98 -20.49 4.97
CA LYS A 33 -36.10 -21.92 4.65
C LYS A 33 -36.92 -22.19 3.39
N THR A 34 -37.93 -21.37 3.12
CA THR A 34 -38.93 -21.61 2.05
C THR A 34 -38.81 -20.65 0.87
N HIS A 35 -38.38 -19.41 1.10
CA HIS A 35 -38.41 -18.38 0.07
C HIS A 35 -37.34 -18.60 -1.01
N GLY A 36 -37.71 -18.38 -2.27
CA GLY A 36 -36.85 -18.60 -3.44
C GLY A 36 -35.58 -17.74 -3.45
N GLY A 37 -35.64 -16.52 -2.92
CA GLY A 37 -34.48 -15.63 -2.82
C GLY A 37 -33.32 -16.18 -1.98
N SER A 38 -33.57 -17.16 -1.11
CA SER A 38 -32.57 -17.86 -0.29
C SER A 38 -32.15 -19.22 -0.85
N ARG A 39 -32.52 -19.57 -2.09
CA ARG A 39 -32.21 -20.89 -2.68
C ARG A 39 -30.71 -21.19 -2.69
N GLY A 40 -29.89 -20.29 -3.24
CA GLY A 40 -28.45 -20.53 -3.33
C GLY A 40 -27.74 -20.53 -1.98
N VAL A 41 -28.24 -19.80 -0.98
CA VAL A 41 -27.71 -19.86 0.38
C VAL A 41 -27.98 -21.22 1.02
N ARG A 42 -29.17 -21.81 0.80
CA ARG A 42 -29.47 -23.17 1.29
C ARG A 42 -28.58 -24.21 0.62
N GLU A 43 -28.41 -24.12 -0.70
CA GLU A 43 -27.54 -25.02 -1.46
C GLU A 43 -26.07 -24.91 -1.01
N TYR A 44 -25.57 -23.70 -0.73
CA TYR A 44 -24.24 -23.50 -0.15
C TYR A 44 -24.11 -24.13 1.24
N ILE A 45 -25.14 -23.99 2.09
CA ILE A 45 -25.16 -24.59 3.43
C ILE A 45 -25.11 -26.12 3.36
N GLU A 46 -25.84 -26.72 2.41
CA GLU A 46 -25.92 -28.16 2.24
C GLU A 46 -24.64 -28.77 1.67
N ARG A 47 -23.96 -28.07 0.75
CA ARG A 47 -22.80 -28.62 0.02
C ARG A 47 -21.44 -28.18 0.57
N GLU A 48 -21.27 -26.89 0.82
CA GLU A 48 -19.94 -26.27 0.94
C GLU A 48 -19.61 -25.79 2.36
N LEU A 49 -20.62 -25.40 3.14
CA LEU A 49 -20.40 -24.76 4.44
C LEU A 49 -19.54 -25.61 5.40
N VAL A 50 -19.77 -26.92 5.44
CA VAL A 50 -19.05 -27.81 6.34
C VAL A 50 -17.58 -27.91 5.94
N ASN A 51 -17.30 -27.98 4.63
CA ASN A 51 -15.93 -27.99 4.11
C ASN A 51 -15.22 -26.68 4.48
N PHE A 52 -15.87 -25.53 4.24
CA PHE A 52 -15.35 -24.22 4.61
C PHE A 52 -14.99 -24.13 6.11
N ALA A 53 -15.85 -24.65 7.00
CA ALA A 53 -15.60 -24.65 8.45
C ALA A 53 -14.45 -25.57 8.86
N ARG A 54 -14.26 -26.71 8.18
CA ARG A 54 -13.11 -27.60 8.40
C ARG A 54 -11.80 -26.96 7.97
N ASP A 55 -11.81 -26.28 6.81
CA ASP A 55 -10.62 -25.62 6.26
C ASP A 55 -10.23 -24.38 7.07
N ASN A 56 -11.20 -23.75 7.75
CA ASN A 56 -11.01 -22.50 8.49
C ASN A 56 -11.46 -22.66 9.96
N PRO A 57 -10.75 -23.47 10.77
CA PRO A 57 -11.16 -23.75 12.15
C PRO A 57 -11.15 -22.52 13.07
N GLY A 58 -10.45 -21.44 12.69
CA GLY A 58 -10.44 -20.17 13.43
C GLY A 58 -11.69 -19.31 13.23
N VAL A 59 -12.55 -19.63 12.25
CA VAL A 59 -13.74 -18.85 11.91
C VAL A 59 -14.99 -19.56 12.47
N VAL A 60 -15.74 -18.86 13.32
CA VAL A 60 -17.01 -19.39 13.84
C VAL A 60 -18.15 -19.02 12.91
N VAL A 61 -18.89 -20.02 12.41
CA VAL A 61 -20.03 -19.79 11.50
C VAL A 61 -21.36 -20.03 12.21
N TYR A 62 -22.27 -19.05 12.10
CA TYR A 62 -23.62 -19.10 12.64
C TYR A 62 -24.67 -19.14 11.52
N LEU A 63 -25.65 -20.02 11.68
CA LEU A 63 -26.81 -20.11 10.80
C LEU A 63 -28.04 -19.51 11.50
N LYS A 64 -28.64 -18.49 10.88
CA LYS A 64 -29.81 -17.78 11.41
C LYS A 64 -30.99 -17.88 10.45
N PRO A 65 -31.83 -18.93 10.54
CA PRO A 65 -33.02 -19.03 9.72
C PRO A 65 -34.03 -17.94 10.10
N ARG A 66 -34.47 -17.12 9.13
CA ARG A 66 -35.47 -16.06 9.29
C ARG A 66 -36.55 -16.19 8.22
N ARG A 67 -37.81 -16.32 8.63
CA ARG A 67 -38.95 -16.45 7.71
C ARG A 67 -39.19 -15.13 6.97
N HIS A 68 -39.52 -15.22 5.67
CA HIS A 68 -39.89 -14.08 4.81
C HIS A 68 -38.94 -12.88 4.89
N ARG A 69 -37.63 -13.15 4.95
CA ARG A 69 -36.58 -12.13 4.93
C ARG A 69 -35.56 -12.45 3.84
N VAL A 70 -35.07 -11.40 3.20
CA VAL A 70 -34.00 -11.47 2.21
C VAL A 70 -32.74 -11.96 2.90
N PRO A 71 -32.00 -12.91 2.31
CA PRO A 71 -30.79 -13.42 2.92
C PRO A 71 -29.66 -12.38 2.89
N TYR A 72 -28.82 -12.42 3.92
CA TYR A 72 -27.62 -11.60 4.02
C TYR A 72 -26.55 -12.30 4.85
N ILE A 73 -25.31 -11.92 4.59
CA ILE A 73 -24.11 -12.37 5.28
C ILE A 73 -23.63 -11.22 6.17
N VAL A 74 -23.24 -11.54 7.39
CA VAL A 74 -22.52 -10.63 8.28
C VAL A 74 -21.17 -11.23 8.61
N ALA A 75 -20.11 -10.52 8.25
CA ALA A 75 -18.73 -10.86 8.57
C ALA A 75 -18.24 -9.92 9.68
N GLU A 76 -17.74 -10.49 10.76
CA GLU A 76 -17.17 -9.75 11.88
C GLU A 76 -15.67 -10.06 12.00
N TYR A 77 -14.85 -9.02 12.10
CA TYR A 77 -13.40 -9.13 12.12
C TYR A 77 -12.83 -8.85 13.52
N LEU A 78 -11.59 -9.25 13.75
CA LEU A 78 -10.89 -9.08 15.03
C LEU A 78 -10.74 -7.62 15.49
N ASN A 79 -10.70 -6.67 14.55
CA ASN A 79 -10.68 -5.23 14.86
C ASN A 79 -12.04 -4.66 15.28
N GLY A 80 -13.08 -5.50 15.35
CA GLY A 80 -14.45 -5.12 15.73
C GLY A 80 -15.30 -4.59 14.56
N THR A 81 -14.76 -4.48 13.34
CA THR A 81 -15.56 -4.04 12.20
C THR A 81 -16.52 -5.14 11.74
N ARG A 82 -17.63 -4.70 11.14
CA ARG A 82 -18.70 -5.55 10.67
C ARG A 82 -19.02 -5.19 9.23
N ASP A 83 -18.85 -6.16 8.33
CA ASP A 83 -19.28 -6.05 6.94
C ASP A 83 -20.59 -6.82 6.76
N MET A 84 -21.56 -6.20 6.08
CA MET A 84 -22.83 -6.84 5.75
C MET A 84 -23.06 -6.79 4.24
N MET A 85 -23.46 -7.93 3.68
CA MET A 85 -23.83 -8.02 2.27
C MET A 85 -25.13 -8.78 2.07
N ARG A 86 -26.06 -8.19 1.33
CA ARG A 86 -27.30 -8.84 0.91
C ARG A 86 -26.99 -9.82 -0.23
N VAL A 87 -27.55 -11.02 -0.16
CA VAL A 87 -27.27 -12.10 -1.13
C VAL A 87 -28.56 -12.67 -1.72
N ASN A 88 -29.43 -11.77 -2.20
CA ASN A 88 -30.71 -12.17 -2.78
C ASN A 88 -30.50 -12.83 -4.15
N GLN A 89 -31.15 -13.97 -4.39
CA GLN A 89 -31.11 -14.70 -5.67
C GLN A 89 -29.69 -14.99 -6.18
N THR A 90 -28.73 -15.09 -5.27
CA THR A 90 -27.33 -15.42 -5.59
C THR A 90 -27.16 -16.94 -5.65
N SER A 91 -26.39 -17.46 -6.60
CA SER A 91 -26.07 -18.89 -6.72
C SER A 91 -25.03 -19.33 -5.67
N ALA A 92 -24.97 -20.62 -5.38
CA ALA A 92 -24.03 -21.18 -4.41
C ALA A 92 -22.56 -20.93 -4.82
N ASP A 93 -22.21 -21.08 -6.10
CA ASP A 93 -20.85 -20.88 -6.59
C ASP A 93 -20.35 -19.44 -6.42
N VAL A 94 -21.25 -18.47 -6.61
CA VAL A 94 -20.94 -17.06 -6.39
C VAL A 94 -20.81 -16.76 -4.90
N LEU A 95 -21.60 -17.43 -4.05
CA LEU A 95 -21.47 -17.34 -2.59
C LEU A 95 -20.14 -17.86 -2.09
N VAL A 96 -19.60 -18.95 -2.66
CA VAL A 96 -18.25 -19.46 -2.31
C VAL A 96 -17.21 -18.34 -2.49
N LYS A 97 -17.23 -17.66 -3.64
CA LYS A 97 -16.30 -16.56 -3.94
C LYS A 97 -16.46 -15.39 -2.98
N TRP A 98 -17.70 -15.03 -2.63
CA TRP A 98 -17.98 -13.95 -1.69
C TRP A 98 -17.55 -14.27 -0.26
N ILE A 99 -17.75 -15.50 0.18
CA ILE A 99 -17.33 -15.94 1.51
C ILE A 99 -15.80 -16.00 1.58
N ASP A 100 -15.13 -16.45 0.51
CA ASP A 100 -13.67 -16.39 0.42
C ASP A 100 -13.14 -14.94 0.40
N TYR A 101 -13.85 -14.02 -0.27
CA TYR A 101 -13.57 -12.59 -0.20
C TYR A 101 -13.65 -12.07 1.25
N PHE A 102 -14.70 -12.39 2.00
CA PHE A 102 -14.79 -12.00 3.42
C PHE A 102 -13.69 -12.63 4.28
N ARG A 103 -13.30 -13.87 3.99
CA ARG A 103 -12.24 -14.57 4.70
C ARG A 103 -10.86 -13.92 4.50
N THR A 104 -10.56 -13.49 3.28
CA THR A 104 -9.27 -12.89 2.91
C THR A 104 -9.15 -11.40 3.28
N ARG A 105 -10.28 -10.75 3.59
CA ARG A 105 -10.33 -9.37 4.06
C ARG A 105 -9.75 -9.19 5.47
N SER A 106 -9.21 -8.00 5.72
CA SER A 106 -8.65 -7.60 7.03
C SER A 106 -9.64 -6.93 7.98
N GLY A 107 -10.84 -6.59 7.49
CA GLY A 107 -11.80 -5.75 8.21
C GLY A 107 -11.48 -4.25 8.15
N ALA A 108 -10.45 -3.82 7.41
CA ALA A 108 -10.21 -2.41 7.17
C ALA A 108 -11.34 -1.79 6.29
N PRO A 109 -11.72 -0.53 6.54
CA PRO A 109 -12.78 0.13 5.78
C PRO A 109 -12.39 0.24 4.29
N ILE A 110 -13.34 -0.01 3.39
CA ILE A 110 -13.14 0.11 1.94
C ILE A 110 -13.21 1.59 1.57
N VAL A 111 -12.05 2.25 1.63
CA VAL A 111 -11.88 3.67 1.30
C VAL A 111 -10.73 3.84 0.32
N ARG A 112 -10.56 5.06 -0.21
CA ARG A 112 -9.45 5.34 -1.11
C ARG A 112 -8.12 5.22 -0.35
N THR A 113 -7.25 4.34 -0.83
CA THR A 113 -5.87 4.24 -0.34
C THR A 113 -5.06 5.44 -0.82
N ILE A 114 -4.42 6.16 0.09
CA ILE A 114 -3.62 7.35 -0.24
C ILE A 114 -2.25 6.96 -0.83
N LYS A 115 -1.60 5.94 -0.25
CA LYS A 115 -0.31 5.40 -0.68
C LYS A 115 -0.36 3.88 -0.67
N TYR A 116 0.15 3.26 -1.73
CA TYR A 116 0.21 1.80 -1.88
C TYR A 116 1.40 1.15 -1.17
N SER A 117 2.25 1.95 -0.53
CA SER A 117 3.36 1.48 0.30
C SER A 117 3.28 2.11 1.69
N HIS A 118 3.76 1.36 2.68
CA HIS A 118 3.88 1.80 4.06
C HIS A 118 5.17 1.24 4.64
N THR A 119 5.92 2.08 5.34
CA THR A 119 7.11 1.72 6.11
C THR A 119 7.15 2.61 7.34
N ASP A 120 7.44 2.02 8.49
CA ASP A 120 7.69 2.77 9.74
C ASP A 120 9.09 3.39 9.74
N HIS A 121 10.01 2.86 8.91
CA HIS A 121 11.39 3.31 8.77
C HIS A 121 11.68 3.72 7.31
N PRO A 122 11.34 4.95 6.90
CA PRO A 122 11.50 5.39 5.50
C PRO A 122 12.94 5.78 5.12
N SER A 123 13.85 6.01 6.08
CA SER A 123 15.27 6.27 5.81
C SER A 123 16.17 5.40 6.70
N ILE A 124 17.30 4.98 6.15
CA ILE A 124 18.32 4.15 6.82
C ILE A 124 19.54 5.00 7.23
N GLN A 125 20.00 5.91 6.37
CA GLN A 125 21.20 6.73 6.59
C GLN A 125 20.90 8.10 7.24
N GLY A 126 19.64 8.34 7.61
CA GLY A 126 19.15 9.62 8.10
C GLY A 126 18.33 10.36 7.06
N PHE A 127 17.43 11.22 7.52
CA PHE A 127 16.64 12.06 6.62
C PHE A 127 17.50 13.17 6.05
N TRP A 128 17.23 13.52 4.80
CA TRP A 128 17.80 14.74 4.23
C TRP A 128 17.34 15.95 5.04
N THR A 129 18.30 16.79 5.40
CA THR A 129 18.08 18.11 5.98
C THR A 129 18.74 19.15 5.09
N PRO A 130 18.30 20.42 5.12
CA PRO A 130 18.94 21.50 4.36
C PRO A 130 20.45 21.67 4.64
N PHE A 131 20.95 21.14 5.75
CA PHE A 131 22.36 21.19 6.18
C PHE A 131 23.16 19.92 5.85
N THR A 132 22.53 18.86 5.33
CA THR A 132 23.21 17.55 5.11
C THR A 132 24.42 17.68 4.19
N ASN A 133 24.28 18.45 3.10
CA ASN A 133 25.34 18.64 2.11
C ASN A 133 25.93 20.05 2.17
N ARG A 134 25.89 20.71 3.33
CA ARG A 134 26.48 22.05 3.52
C ARG A 134 27.78 21.95 4.30
N PRO A 135 28.82 22.71 3.92
CA PRO A 135 30.02 22.83 4.74
C PRO A 135 29.67 23.42 6.11
N THR A 136 30.26 22.86 7.16
CA THR A 136 30.04 23.31 8.55
C THR A 136 30.45 24.77 8.75
N GLU A 137 31.41 25.25 7.96
CA GLU A 137 31.92 26.63 7.98
C GLU A 137 30.82 27.69 7.84
N HIS A 138 29.76 27.39 7.07
CA HIS A 138 28.66 28.32 6.85
C HIS A 138 27.89 28.72 8.11
N ASN A 139 27.98 27.94 9.20
CA ASN A 139 27.31 28.27 10.45
C ASN A 139 28.02 29.39 11.23
N LEU A 140 29.31 29.63 10.97
CA LEU A 140 30.12 30.62 11.66
C LEU A 140 30.22 31.95 10.88
N ILE A 141 29.87 31.91 9.59
CA ILE A 141 30.00 33.06 8.69
C ILE A 141 28.97 34.14 9.07
N LYS A 142 29.46 35.36 9.29
CA LYS A 142 28.61 36.55 9.41
C LYS A 142 28.31 37.08 8.01
N PHE A 143 27.03 37.34 7.74
CA PHE A 143 26.60 37.93 6.48
C PHE A 143 26.64 39.46 6.55
N PRO A 144 26.93 40.16 5.43
CA PRO A 144 27.24 39.63 4.09
C PRO A 144 28.70 39.12 3.95
N ASN A 145 28.89 38.00 3.23
CA ASN A 145 30.22 37.43 2.96
C ASN A 145 30.53 37.47 1.46
N GLU A 146 31.64 38.13 1.08
CA GLU A 146 32.12 38.26 -0.29
C GLU A 146 32.43 36.91 -0.95
N GLU A 147 33.01 35.95 -0.24
CA GLU A 147 33.38 34.64 -0.79
C GLU A 147 32.16 33.84 -1.23
N LEU A 148 31.07 33.94 -0.46
CA LEU A 148 29.79 33.32 -0.81
C LEU A 148 29.04 34.10 -1.88
N SER A 149 29.28 35.40 -1.97
CA SER A 149 28.74 36.25 -3.04
C SER A 149 29.43 36.03 -4.38
N LYS A 150 30.65 35.47 -4.40
CA LYS A 150 31.36 35.16 -5.65
C LYS A 150 30.61 34.08 -6.42
N TYR A 151 30.34 34.37 -7.69
CA TYR A 151 29.74 33.41 -8.60
C TYR A 151 30.67 32.22 -8.83
N LYS A 152 30.23 31.02 -8.43
CA LYS A 152 30.94 29.76 -8.71
C LYS A 152 30.45 29.18 -10.04
N GLN A 153 31.28 29.26 -11.08
CA GLN A 153 30.99 28.65 -12.38
C GLN A 153 30.94 27.12 -12.24
N ARG A 154 29.77 26.54 -12.53
CA ARG A 154 29.57 25.08 -12.48
C ARG A 154 30.00 24.37 -13.77
N TYR A 155 30.00 25.11 -14.87
CA TYR A 155 30.43 24.65 -16.19
C TYR A 155 31.42 25.66 -16.77
N PRO A 156 32.45 25.20 -17.51
CA PRO A 156 33.39 26.10 -18.16
C PRO A 156 32.66 26.93 -19.22
N THR A 157 32.97 28.21 -19.31
CA THR A 157 32.42 29.10 -20.34
C THR A 157 32.89 28.68 -21.74
N ALA A 158 32.15 29.03 -22.79
CA ALA A 158 32.56 28.73 -24.17
C ALA A 158 33.98 29.24 -24.47
N THR A 159 34.37 30.41 -23.95
CA THR A 159 35.72 30.96 -24.09
C THR A 159 36.77 30.12 -23.36
N GLN A 160 36.50 29.69 -22.13
CA GLN A 160 37.40 28.78 -21.40
C GLN A 160 37.50 27.41 -22.06
N GLN A 161 36.41 26.90 -22.64
CA GLN A 161 36.40 25.65 -23.41
C GLN A 161 37.28 25.79 -24.66
N LEU A 162 37.12 26.88 -25.42
CA LEU A 162 37.96 27.16 -26.59
C LEU A 162 39.44 27.31 -26.23
N GLN A 163 39.76 28.00 -25.12
CA GLN A 163 41.12 28.13 -24.62
C GLN A 163 41.70 26.79 -24.19
N ALA A 164 40.90 25.95 -23.53
CA ALA A 164 41.32 24.59 -23.16
C ALA A 164 41.57 23.72 -24.41
N TRP A 165 40.71 23.81 -25.44
CA TRP A 165 40.91 23.10 -26.70
C TRP A 165 42.14 23.60 -27.47
N ALA A 166 42.38 24.92 -27.48
CA ALA A 166 43.57 25.50 -28.11
C ALA A 166 44.87 25.10 -27.38
N ALA A 167 44.84 25.08 -26.04
CA ALA A 167 45.97 24.62 -25.23
C ALA A 167 46.24 23.12 -25.42
N ALA A 168 45.19 22.30 -25.48
CA ALA A 168 45.31 20.87 -25.76
C ALA A 168 45.87 20.62 -27.16
N GLY A 169 45.38 21.31 -28.19
CA GLY A 169 45.91 21.19 -29.56
C GLY A 169 47.36 21.66 -29.69
N SER A 170 47.75 22.71 -28.95
CA SER A 170 49.14 23.19 -28.93
C SER A 170 50.10 22.19 -28.28
N ALA A 171 49.63 21.40 -27.30
CA ALA A 171 50.40 20.34 -26.69
C ALA A 171 50.58 19.13 -27.63
N GLU A 172 49.53 18.75 -28.37
CA GLU A 172 49.62 17.70 -29.41
C GLU A 172 50.57 18.09 -30.56
N ASP A 173 50.60 19.36 -30.95
CA ASP A 173 51.51 19.87 -31.98
C ASP A 173 52.97 19.97 -31.50
N ALA A 174 53.19 20.19 -30.20
CA ALA A 174 54.51 20.16 -29.59
C ALA A 174 55.07 18.73 -29.49
N GLU A 175 54.25 17.76 -29.08
CA GLU A 175 54.63 16.35 -29.03
C GLU A 175 54.96 15.78 -30.43
N LYS A 176 54.23 16.18 -31.48
CA LYS A 176 54.55 15.79 -32.86
C LYS A 176 55.91 16.31 -33.32
N LYS A 177 56.27 17.55 -32.95
CA LYS A 177 57.56 18.16 -33.31
C LYS A 177 58.76 17.55 -32.57
N GLU A 178 58.56 17.00 -31.38
CA GLU A 178 59.63 16.28 -30.65
C GLU A 178 59.82 14.84 -31.14
N SER A 179 58.87 14.30 -31.92
CA SER A 179 58.91 12.95 -32.49
C SER A 179 59.46 12.86 -33.93
N GLU A 180 59.76 14.00 -34.56
CA GLU A 180 60.49 14.11 -35.85
C GLU A 180 61.98 14.40 -35.62
#